data_AF-A0A6B1I017-F1
#
_entry.id   AF-A0A6B1I017-F1
#
_cell.length_a   1.000
_cell.length_b   1.000
_cell.length_c   1.000
_cell.angle_alpha   90.00
_cell.angle_beta   90.00
_cell.angle_gamma   90.00
#
_symmetry.space_group_name_H-M   'P 1'
#
loop_
_entity.id
_entity.type
_entity.pdbx_description
1 polymer ?
#
loop_
_entity_poly.entity_id
_entity_poly.type
_entity_poly.pdbx_seq_one_letter_code
_entity_poly.pdbx_strand_id
1 'polypeptide(L)'
;MTDLTLSAEQIRQFDEDGYLILENLLDSEDVEQILRIARCDPQLAADAKGNQNYEGEGLDTRLAYRPGLADDVYSALARSRRLVEP
;
A
#
# COMPACT_ATOMS: atom_id res chain seq x y z
N MET A 1 -1.33 -20.88 -0.74
CA MET A 1 -1.46 -19.74 0.18
C MET A 1 -0.45 -19.97 1.28
N THR A 2 0.46 -19.03 1.48
CA THR A 2 1.60 -19.18 2.39
C THR A 2 1.24 -18.50 3.70
N ASP A 3 1.23 -19.23 4.80
CA ASP A 3 1.18 -18.62 6.14
C ASP A 3 2.44 -17.77 6.30
N LEU A 4 2.27 -16.46 6.43
CA LEU A 4 3.38 -15.53 6.60
C LEU A 4 3.78 -15.56 8.08
N THR A 5 4.89 -16.20 8.40
CA THR A 5 5.45 -16.14 9.76
C THR A 5 6.67 -15.23 9.77
N LEU A 6 6.62 -14.18 10.59
CA LEU A 6 7.78 -13.30 10.79
C LEU A 6 8.92 -14.06 11.48
N SER A 7 10.14 -13.88 10.99
CA SER A 7 11.32 -14.40 11.66
C SER A 7 11.63 -13.61 12.94
N ALA A 8 12.37 -14.21 13.86
CA ALA A 8 12.82 -13.54 15.09
C ALA A 8 13.62 -12.26 14.79
N GLU A 9 14.37 -12.24 13.69
CA GLU A 9 15.13 -11.06 13.26
C GLU A 9 14.22 -9.94 12.75
N GLN A 10 13.17 -10.27 11.99
CA GLN A 10 12.18 -9.28 11.53
C GLN A 10 11.37 -8.69 12.69
N ILE A 11 11.07 -9.51 13.71
CA ILE A 11 10.42 -9.03 14.94
C ILE A 11 11.36 -8.08 15.68
N ARG A 12 12.63 -8.45 15.86
CA ARG A 12 13.64 -7.59 16.49
C ARG A 12 13.80 -6.27 15.75
N GLN A 13 13.84 -6.31 14.42
CA GLN A 13 13.92 -5.11 13.60
C GLN A 13 12.69 -4.21 13.80
N PHE A 14 11.48 -4.79 13.82
CA PHE A 14 10.28 -4.03 14.10
C PHE A 14 10.32 -3.36 15.48
N ASP A 15 10.78 -4.08 16.51
CA ASP A 15 10.89 -3.56 17.88
C ASP A 15 11.94 -2.44 17.99
N GLU A 16 13.03 -2.51 17.22
CA GLU A 16 14.10 -1.51 17.19
C GLU A 16 13.75 -0.26 16.35
N ASP A 17 13.21 -0.46 15.14
CA ASP A 17 12.95 0.59 14.16
C ASP A 17 11.55 1.21 14.27
N GLY A 18 10.61 0.50 14.94
CA GLY A 18 9.19 0.87 15.02
C GLY A 18 8.40 0.60 13.73
N TYR A 19 9.02 -0.02 12.73
CA TYR A 19 8.41 -0.47 11.48
C TYR A 19 9.16 -1.66 10.89
N LEU A 20 8.51 -2.38 9.97
CA LEU A 20 9.12 -3.47 9.21
C LEU A 20 8.70 -3.36 7.75
N ILE A 21 9.67 -3.54 6.85
CA ILE A 21 9.40 -3.62 5.41
C ILE A 21 9.41 -5.09 5.00
N LEU A 22 8.26 -5.59 4.56
CA LEU A 22 8.14 -6.93 3.98
C LEU A 22 8.27 -6.83 2.46
N GLU A 23 9.42 -7.24 1.94
CA GLU A 23 9.64 -7.27 0.50
C GLU A 23 8.79 -8.36 -0.17
N ASN A 24 8.27 -8.05 -1.36
CA ASN A 24 7.55 -9.00 -2.21
C ASN A 24 6.33 -9.67 -1.53
N LEU A 25 5.67 -8.97 -0.60
CA LEU A 25 4.45 -9.46 0.07
C LEU A 25 3.28 -9.65 -0.92
N LEU A 26 3.26 -8.84 -1.97
CA LEU A 26 2.29 -8.93 -3.07
C LEU A 26 3.01 -9.38 -4.33
N ASP A 27 2.33 -10.24 -5.10
CA ASP A 27 2.82 -10.67 -6.40
C ASP A 27 2.91 -9.49 -7.37
N SER A 28 3.97 -9.41 -8.17
CA SER A 28 4.20 -8.29 -9.07
C SER A 28 3.07 -8.10 -10.08
N GLU A 29 2.48 -9.20 -10.55
CA GLU A 29 1.33 -9.18 -11.48
C GLU A 29 0.10 -8.51 -10.86
N ASP A 30 -0.23 -8.84 -9.60
CA ASP A 30 -1.33 -8.22 -8.87
C ASP A 30 -1.10 -6.70 -8.70
N VAL A 31 0.14 -6.31 -8.36
CA VAL A 31 0.53 -4.90 -8.20
C VAL A 31 0.43 -4.15 -9.54
N GLU A 32 0.90 -4.74 -10.64
CA GLU A 32 0.81 -4.15 -11.98
C GLU A 32 -0.64 -3.96 -12.42
N GLN A 33 -1.51 -4.93 -12.14
CA GLN A 33 -2.93 -4.84 -12.46
C GLN A 33 -3.61 -3.72 -11.68
N ILE A 34 -3.38 -3.62 -10.37
CA ILE A 34 -3.95 -2.56 -9.53
C ILE A 34 -3.44 -1.18 -9.97
N LEU A 35 -2.15 -1.08 -10.31
CA LEU A 35 -1.55 0.15 -10.82
C LEU A 35 -2.18 0.59 -12.15
N ARG A 36 -2.47 -0.35 -13.05
CA ARG A 36 -3.16 -0.07 -14.32
C ARG A 36 -4.56 0.48 -14.06
N ILE A 37 -5.30 -0.11 -13.13
CA ILE A 37 -6.64 0.35 -12.75
C ILE A 37 -6.55 1.76 -12.16
N ALA A 38 -5.62 2.01 -11.23
CA ALA A 38 -5.39 3.33 -10.63
C ALA A 38 -5.08 4.43 -11.66
N ARG A 39 -4.29 4.13 -12.69
CA ARG A 39 -3.97 5.09 -13.75
C ARG A 39 -5.17 5.44 -14.64
N CYS A 40 -6.16 4.54 -14.72
CA CYS A 40 -7.35 4.73 -15.54
C CYS A 40 -8.60 5.11 -14.72
N ASP A 41 -8.50 5.22 -13.39
CA ASP A 41 -9.62 5.57 -12.52
C ASP A 41 -9.81 7.11 -12.46
N PRO A 42 -10.86 7.66 -13.10
CA PRO A 42 -11.11 9.10 -13.07
C PRO A 42 -11.53 9.61 -11.70
N GLN A 43 -12.15 8.78 -10.87
CA GLN A 43 -12.57 9.16 -9.53
C GLN A 43 -11.35 9.26 -8.61
N LEU A 44 -10.44 8.28 -8.67
CA LEU A 44 -9.16 8.38 -7.96
C LEU A 44 -8.37 9.62 -8.37
N ALA A 45 -8.33 9.92 -9.68
CA ALA A 45 -7.65 11.12 -10.18
C ALA A 45 -8.29 12.42 -9.66
N ALA A 46 -9.61 12.47 -9.53
CA ALA A 46 -10.35 13.61 -8.99
C ALA A 46 -10.19 13.76 -7.47
N ASP A 47 -10.14 12.65 -6.72
CA ASP A 47 -10.00 12.64 -5.27
C ASP A 47 -8.57 12.94 -4.79
N ALA A 48 -7.58 12.63 -5.63
CA ALA A 48 -6.17 12.74 -5.28
C ALA A 48 -5.72 14.20 -5.17
N LYS A 49 -5.21 14.56 -4.00
CA LYS A 49 -4.63 15.87 -3.71
C LYS A 49 -3.12 15.83 -3.85
N GLY A 50 -2.55 16.87 -4.45
CA GLY A 50 -1.10 17.09 -4.43
C GLY A 50 -0.64 17.31 -2.99
N ASN A 51 0.44 16.63 -2.63
CA ASN A 51 1.14 16.81 -1.38
C ASN A 51 2.46 17.51 -1.67
N GLN A 52 2.55 18.74 -1.20
CA GLN A 52 3.73 19.60 -1.33
C GLN A 52 4.52 19.67 -0.01
N ASN A 53 4.40 18.66 0.86
CA ASN A 53 5.19 18.56 2.08
C ASN A 53 6.63 18.13 1.76
N TYR A 54 7.32 18.93 0.96
CA TYR A 54 8.73 18.81 0.65
C TYR A 54 9.36 20.21 0.55
N GLU A 55 10.65 20.31 0.85
CA GLU A 55 11.43 21.54 0.65
C GLU A 55 12.25 21.42 -0.64
N GLY A 56 12.35 22.49 -1.43
CA GLY A 56 13.18 22.53 -2.64
C GLY A 56 12.68 21.64 -3.79
N GLU A 57 13.58 20.90 -4.45
CA GLU A 57 13.29 19.99 -5.56
C GLU A 57 12.72 18.64 -5.08
N GLY A 58 11.68 18.66 -4.25
CA GLY A 58 11.05 17.42 -3.79
C GLY A 58 10.14 16.80 -4.84
N LEU A 59 9.75 15.55 -4.58
CA LEU A 59 8.85 14.80 -5.44
C LEU A 59 7.40 15.19 -5.15
N ASP A 60 6.69 15.64 -6.18
CA ASP A 60 5.25 15.79 -6.14
C ASP A 60 4.60 14.42 -5.88
N THR A 61 4.01 14.27 -4.70
CA THR A 61 3.22 13.09 -4.36
C THR A 61 1.74 13.43 -4.48
N ARG A 62 0.94 12.46 -4.91
CA ARG A 62 -0.52 12.59 -4.95
C ARG A 62 -1.12 11.57 -3.99
N LEU A 63 -2.06 12.01 -3.16
CA LEU A 63 -2.67 11.20 -2.12
C LEU A 63 -4.19 11.32 -2.20
N ALA A 64 -4.87 10.18 -2.19
CA ALA A 64 -6.32 10.10 -1.96
C ALA A 64 -6.54 9.38 -0.63
N TYR A 65 -7.28 10.01 0.29
CA TYR A 65 -7.61 9.42 1.58
C TYR A 65 -9.05 8.93 1.56
N ARG A 66 -9.25 7.63 1.85
CA ARG A 66 -10.58 7.01 1.95
C ARG A 66 -10.70 6.40 3.36
N PRO A 67 -11.58 6.93 4.23
CA PRO A 67 -11.69 6.48 5.62
C PRO A 67 -12.43 5.15 5.79
N GLY A 68 -12.98 4.59 4.71
CA GLY A 68 -13.76 3.36 4.72
C GLY A 68 -13.48 2.50 3.51
N LEU A 69 -13.90 1.25 3.61
CA LEU A 69 -13.81 0.27 2.54
C LEU A 69 -15.05 0.34 1.64
N ALA A 70 -14.85 0.13 0.36
CA ALA A 70 -15.89 0.04 -0.67
C ALA A 70 -15.85 -1.32 -1.38
N ASP A 71 -16.71 -1.47 -2.38
CA ASP A 71 -16.66 -2.56 -3.35
C ASP A 71 -15.80 -2.12 -4.56
N ASP A 72 -14.49 -1.96 -4.30
CA ASP A 72 -13.51 -1.57 -5.30
C ASP A 72 -12.19 -2.35 -5.13
N VAL A 73 -11.29 -2.21 -6.11
CA VAL A 73 -10.04 -2.99 -6.16
C VAL A 73 -9.10 -2.63 -5.02
N TYR A 74 -9.13 -1.38 -4.56
CA TYR A 74 -8.27 -0.89 -3.48
C TYR A 74 -8.70 -1.49 -2.15
N SER A 75 -10.01 -1.57 -1.92
CA SER A 75 -10.61 -2.18 -0.74
C SER A 75 -10.47 -3.70 -0.78
N ALA A 76 -10.52 -4.31 -1.97
CA ALA A 76 -10.19 -5.72 -2.14
C ALA A 76 -8.72 -6.01 -1.75
N LEU A 77 -7.78 -5.17 -2.19
CA LEU A 77 -6.38 -5.26 -1.77
C LEU A 77 -6.24 -5.06 -0.25
N ALA A 78 -6.86 -4.02 0.32
CA ALA A 78 -6.77 -3.72 1.75
C ALA A 78 -7.35 -4.82 2.66
N ARG A 79 -8.29 -5.63 2.14
CA ARG A 79 -8.85 -6.81 2.82
C ARG A 79 -8.11 -8.11 2.50
N SER A 80 -7.07 -8.07 1.68
CA SER A 80 -6.31 -9.25 1.30
C SER A 80 -5.78 -9.94 2.55
N ARG A 81 -5.98 -11.26 2.63
CA ARG A 81 -5.42 -12.09 3.71
C ARG A 81 -3.92 -11.89 3.88
N ARG A 82 -3.20 -11.63 2.78
CA ARG A 82 -1.76 -11.31 2.77
C ARG A 82 -1.40 -10.07 3.60
N LEU A 83 -2.35 -9.17 3.86
CA LEU A 83 -2.16 -7.93 4.64
C LEU A 83 -2.78 -7.98 6.04
N VAL A 84 -3.88 -8.73 6.23
CA VAL A 84 -4.70 -8.65 7.44
C VAL A 84 -4.67 -9.90 8.31
N GLU A 85 -4.26 -11.05 7.77
CA GLU A 85 -4.10 -12.27 8.55
C GLU A 85 -2.69 -12.32 9.16
N PRO A 86 -2.53 -12.84 10.40
CA PRO A 86 -1.25 -12.93 11.11
C PRO A 86 -0.22 -13.85 10.44
#